data_AF-A0A1G0C4V3-F1
#
_entry.id   AF-A0A1G0C4V3-F1
#
_cell.length_a   1.000
_cell.length_b   1.000
_cell.length_c   1.000
_cell.angle_alpha   90.00
_cell.angle_beta   90.00
_cell.angle_gamma   90.00
#
_symmetry.space_group_name_H-M   'P 1'
#
loop_
_entity.id
_entity.type
_entity.pdbx_description
1 polymer ?
#
loop_
_entity_poly.entity_id
_entity_poly.type
_entity_poly.pdbx_seq_one_letter_code
_entity_poly.pdbx_strand_id
1 'polypeptide(L)'
;MIKDTFSQLVNQNTCLQKTIDSLNIQHRLNELTIKLDTQNNIATEVNSFYDSAWTKLIIVISILGIILPVIIQFFQRKDLKELSKNLKENFDSKLIQLKENNELQINELIEKHEEKIGHLEVKQEKALIEIDANTLYLQGRTQILDKNFFMASYSFLRALSLLKKCGRLDRIVPTINSLRECINRVDNSHISQLNELLIKSKDKKNIEMILEELENDITDDSTIHETIKEIRQIMAKTS
;
A
#
# COMPACT_ATOMS: atom_id res chain seq x y z
N MET A 1 -92.81 -86.79 -74.49
CA MET A 1 -91.79 -86.13 -75.35
C MET A 1 -91.58 -84.65 -75.04
N ILE A 2 -92.61 -83.81 -74.87
CA ILE A 2 -92.43 -82.37 -74.53
C ILE A 2 -91.90 -82.14 -73.10
N LYS A 3 -92.20 -83.04 -72.15
CA LYS A 3 -91.78 -82.94 -70.73
C LYS A 3 -90.28 -83.16 -70.51
N ASP A 4 -89.65 -84.04 -71.29
CA ASP A 4 -88.23 -84.40 -71.11
C ASP A 4 -87.29 -83.33 -71.63
N THR A 5 -87.64 -82.67 -72.75
CA THR A 5 -86.86 -81.57 -73.33
C THR A 5 -86.87 -80.33 -72.43
N PHE A 6 -87.99 -80.06 -71.76
CA PHE A 6 -88.11 -78.94 -70.82
C PHE A 6 -87.29 -79.15 -69.54
N SER A 7 -87.28 -80.38 -69.01
CA SER A 7 -86.46 -80.77 -67.86
C SER A 7 -84.96 -80.61 -68.14
N GLN A 8 -84.51 -80.97 -69.34
CA GLN A 8 -83.11 -80.86 -69.76
C GLN A 8 -82.65 -79.40 -69.90
N LEU A 9 -83.53 -78.53 -70.42
CA LEU A 9 -83.29 -77.09 -70.56
C LEU A 9 -83.23 -76.38 -69.19
N VAL A 10 -84.10 -76.77 -68.25
CA VAL A 10 -84.08 -76.26 -66.87
C VAL A 10 -82.81 -76.69 -66.13
N ASN A 11 -82.34 -77.92 -66.34
CA ASN A 11 -81.07 -78.42 -65.77
C ASN A 11 -79.84 -77.73 -66.36
N GLN A 12 -79.83 -77.41 -67.66
CA GLN A 12 -78.75 -76.63 -68.27
C GLN A 12 -78.74 -75.18 -67.78
N ASN A 13 -79.89 -74.53 -67.65
CA ASN A 13 -79.98 -73.19 -67.11
C ASN A 13 -79.52 -73.13 -65.64
N THR A 14 -79.90 -74.10 -64.80
CA THR A 14 -79.42 -74.16 -63.41
C THR A 14 -77.92 -74.47 -63.32
N CYS A 15 -77.36 -75.25 -64.26
CA CYS A 15 -75.92 -75.47 -64.35
C CYS A 15 -75.17 -74.19 -64.75
N LEU A 16 -75.62 -73.50 -65.80
CA LEU A 16 -75.07 -72.22 -66.25
C LEU A 16 -75.16 -71.15 -65.16
N GLN A 17 -76.27 -71.10 -64.44
CA GLN A 17 -76.46 -70.15 -63.34
C GLN A 17 -75.46 -70.40 -62.20
N LYS A 18 -75.21 -71.66 -61.85
CA LYS A 18 -74.16 -72.02 -60.88
C LYS A 18 -72.76 -71.63 -61.37
N THR A 19 -72.45 -71.81 -62.65
CA THR A 19 -71.15 -71.42 -63.22
C THR A 19 -70.99 -69.89 -63.22
N ILE A 20 -72.02 -69.16 -63.59
CA ILE A 20 -72.05 -67.68 -63.54
C ILE A 20 -71.87 -67.20 -62.09
N ASP A 21 -72.56 -67.82 -61.13
CA ASP A 21 -72.41 -67.49 -59.71
C ASP A 21 -70.99 -67.79 -59.21
N SER A 22 -70.39 -68.92 -59.60
CA SER A 22 -69.00 -69.23 -59.23
C SER A 22 -67.97 -68.27 -59.83
N LEU A 23 -68.18 -67.82 -61.08
CA LEU A 23 -67.33 -66.83 -61.74
C LEU A 23 -67.46 -65.46 -61.06
N ASN A 24 -68.67 -65.08 -60.68
CA ASN A 24 -68.93 -63.82 -59.99
C ASN A 24 -68.32 -63.83 -58.57
N ILE A 25 -68.39 -64.97 -57.86
CA ILE A 25 -67.74 -65.17 -56.56
C ILE A 25 -66.21 -65.11 -56.71
N GLN A 26 -65.63 -65.76 -57.72
CA GLN A 26 -64.18 -65.71 -57.98
C GLN A 26 -63.70 -64.29 -58.34
N HIS A 27 -64.46 -63.56 -59.16
CA HIS A 27 -64.13 -62.17 -59.49
C HIS A 27 -64.15 -61.28 -58.24
N ARG A 28 -65.18 -61.42 -57.39
CA ARG A 28 -65.26 -60.68 -56.12
C ARG A 28 -64.15 -61.03 -55.16
N LEU A 29 -63.75 -62.31 -55.09
CA LEU A 29 -62.63 -62.75 -54.27
C LEU A 29 -61.30 -62.17 -54.76
N ASN A 30 -61.03 -62.19 -56.07
CA ASN A 30 -59.83 -61.57 -56.63
C ASN A 30 -59.80 -60.06 -56.38
N GLU A 31 -60.94 -59.38 -56.54
CA GLU A 31 -61.03 -57.94 -56.27
C GLU A 31 -60.79 -57.62 -54.79
N LEU A 32 -61.28 -58.46 -53.87
CA LEU A 32 -61.02 -58.35 -52.44
C LEU A 32 -59.55 -58.62 -52.11
N THR A 33 -58.92 -59.64 -52.70
CA THR A 33 -57.50 -59.95 -52.51
C THR A 33 -56.62 -58.80 -52.99
N ILE A 34 -56.89 -58.24 -54.17
CA ILE A 34 -56.15 -57.09 -54.69
C ILE A 34 -56.30 -55.88 -53.77
N LYS A 35 -57.53 -55.60 -53.29
CA LYS A 35 -57.77 -54.51 -52.33
C LYS A 35 -57.05 -54.74 -51.00
N LEU A 36 -57.03 -55.98 -50.49
CA LEU A 36 -56.30 -56.37 -49.29
C LEU A 36 -54.79 -56.21 -49.45
N ASP A 37 -54.21 -56.69 -50.54
CA ASP A 37 -52.78 -56.55 -50.83
C ASP A 37 -52.38 -55.09 -50.98
N THR A 38 -53.22 -54.28 -51.63
CA THR A 38 -52.98 -52.84 -51.80
C THR A 38 -53.03 -52.13 -50.44
N GLN A 39 -54.02 -52.43 -49.60
CA GLN A 39 -54.12 -51.86 -48.25
C GLN A 39 -52.98 -52.32 -47.34
N ASN A 40 -52.56 -53.59 -47.46
CA ASN A 40 -51.46 -54.13 -46.68
C ASN A 40 -50.11 -53.52 -47.09
N ASN A 41 -49.89 -53.31 -48.40
CA ASN A 41 -48.71 -52.60 -48.89
C ASN A 41 -48.66 -51.15 -48.39
N ILE A 42 -49.78 -50.43 -48.46
CA ILE A 42 -49.87 -49.05 -47.92
C ILE A 42 -49.59 -49.04 -46.41
N ALA A 43 -50.20 -49.96 -45.65
CA ALA A 43 -49.97 -50.06 -44.22
C ALA A 43 -48.50 -50.35 -43.89
N THR A 44 -47.84 -51.21 -44.68
CA THR A 44 -46.43 -51.57 -44.51
C THR A 44 -45.51 -50.39 -44.85
N GLU A 45 -45.80 -49.66 -45.93
CA GLU A 45 -45.01 -48.50 -46.35
C GLU A 45 -45.14 -47.34 -45.35
N VAL A 46 -46.35 -47.07 -44.87
CA VAL A 46 -46.61 -46.09 -43.80
C VAL A 46 -45.87 -46.46 -42.51
N ASN A 47 -45.92 -47.74 -42.10
CA ASN A 47 -45.20 -48.19 -40.91
C ASN A 47 -43.67 -48.04 -41.08
N SER A 48 -43.14 -48.35 -42.25
CA SER A 48 -41.71 -48.17 -42.57
C SER A 48 -41.28 -46.70 -42.55
N PHE A 49 -42.16 -45.79 -42.97
CA PHE A 49 -41.91 -44.35 -42.92
C PHE A 49 -41.87 -43.85 -41.48
N TYR A 50 -42.81 -44.28 -40.63
CA TYR A 50 -42.80 -43.93 -39.21
C TYR A 50 -41.56 -44.45 -38.49
N ASP A 51 -41.17 -45.71 -38.71
CA ASP A 51 -39.93 -46.26 -38.12
C ASP A 51 -38.67 -45.52 -38.58
N SER A 52 -38.59 -45.16 -39.87
CA SER A 52 -37.48 -44.37 -40.42
C SER A 52 -37.43 -42.96 -39.81
N ALA A 53 -38.58 -42.30 -39.70
CA ALA A 53 -38.69 -40.96 -39.11
C ALA A 53 -38.34 -40.98 -37.62
N TRP A 54 -38.83 -41.97 -36.88
CA TRP A 54 -38.50 -42.18 -35.46
C TRP A 54 -37.00 -42.42 -35.26
N THR A 55 -36.40 -43.28 -36.07
CA THR A 55 -34.97 -43.58 -35.99
C THR A 55 -34.13 -42.33 -36.26
N LYS A 56 -34.46 -41.55 -37.29
CA LYS A 56 -33.78 -40.27 -37.60
C LYS A 56 -33.94 -39.26 -36.47
N LEU A 57 -35.14 -39.16 -35.89
CA LEU A 57 -35.40 -38.27 -34.75
C LEU A 57 -34.54 -38.66 -33.54
N ILE A 58 -34.49 -39.95 -33.20
CA ILE A 58 -33.67 -40.48 -32.10
C ILE A 58 -32.19 -40.17 -32.34
N ILE A 59 -31.69 -40.34 -33.57
CA ILE A 59 -30.30 -40.01 -33.94
C ILE A 59 -30.02 -38.52 -33.74
N VAL A 60 -30.91 -37.63 -34.22
CA VAL A 60 -30.73 -36.17 -34.06
C VAL A 60 -30.73 -35.77 -32.59
N ILE A 61 -31.68 -36.29 -31.79
CA ILE A 61 -31.75 -36.01 -30.35
C ILE A 61 -30.52 -36.55 -29.62
N SER A 62 -30.02 -37.73 -30.01
CA SER A 62 -28.83 -38.32 -29.40
C SER A 62 -27.57 -37.51 -29.69
N ILE A 63 -27.41 -37.06 -30.94
CA ILE A 63 -26.29 -36.20 -31.35
C ILE A 63 -26.36 -34.85 -30.61
N LEU A 64 -27.55 -34.23 -30.54
CA LEU A 64 -27.74 -33.00 -29.76
C LEU A 64 -27.43 -33.22 -28.28
N GLY A 65 -27.88 -34.34 -27.71
CA GLY A 65 -27.67 -34.71 -26.31
C GLY A 65 -26.19 -34.90 -25.94
N ILE A 66 -25.32 -35.22 -26.91
CA ILE A 66 -23.87 -35.34 -26.69
C ILE A 66 -23.15 -34.01 -26.96
N ILE A 67 -23.51 -33.31 -28.05
CA ILE A 67 -22.81 -32.08 -28.44
C ILE A 67 -23.09 -30.92 -27.48
N LEU A 68 -24.34 -30.77 -27.03
CA LEU A 68 -24.75 -29.63 -26.21
C LEU A 68 -24.01 -29.59 -24.85
N PRO A 69 -23.90 -30.69 -24.08
CA PRO A 69 -23.12 -30.71 -22.85
C PRO A 69 -21.63 -30.44 -23.07
N VAL A 70 -21.04 -30.91 -24.16
CA VAL A 70 -19.62 -30.68 -24.49
C VAL A 70 -19.35 -29.19 -24.72
N ILE A 71 -20.23 -28.51 -25.48
CA ILE A 71 -20.12 -27.07 -25.71
C ILE A 71 -20.30 -26.29 -24.40
N ILE A 72 -21.30 -26.64 -23.59
CA ILE A 72 -21.55 -25.99 -22.30
C ILE A 72 -20.33 -26.16 -21.37
N GLN A 73 -19.77 -27.36 -21.27
CA GLN A 73 -18.57 -27.61 -20.46
C GLN A 73 -17.37 -26.81 -20.97
N PHE A 74 -17.23 -26.67 -22.28
CA PHE A 74 -16.14 -25.89 -22.88
C PHE A 74 -16.25 -24.40 -22.51
N PHE A 75 -17.44 -23.79 -22.64
CA PHE A 75 -17.67 -22.39 -22.24
C PHE A 75 -17.47 -22.19 -20.74
N GLN A 76 -18.02 -23.07 -19.90
CA GLN A 76 -17.83 -22.99 -18.44
C GLN A 76 -16.35 -23.05 -18.05
N ARG A 77 -15.55 -23.94 -18.66
CA ARG A 77 -14.11 -24.02 -18.39
C ARG A 77 -13.36 -22.77 -18.85
N LYS A 78 -13.73 -22.21 -20.00
CA LYS A 78 -13.10 -20.99 -20.53
C LYS A 78 -13.40 -19.79 -19.61
N ASP A 79 -14.66 -19.58 -19.25
CA ASP A 79 -15.08 -18.50 -18.37
C ASP A 79 -14.48 -18.63 -16.98
N LEU A 80 -14.42 -19.84 -16.40
CA LEU A 80 -13.76 -20.07 -15.12
C LEU A 80 -12.26 -19.78 -15.16
N LYS A 81 -11.59 -20.15 -16.26
CA LYS A 81 -10.16 -19.90 -16.43
C LYS A 81 -9.88 -18.40 -16.59
N GLU A 82 -10.73 -17.69 -17.33
CA GLU A 82 -10.63 -16.24 -17.53
C GLU A 82 -10.95 -15.48 -16.23
N LEU A 83 -12.00 -15.87 -15.53
CA LEU A 83 -12.34 -15.34 -14.21
C LEU A 83 -11.20 -15.57 -13.22
N SER A 84 -10.63 -16.78 -13.16
CA SER A 84 -9.50 -17.10 -12.29
C SER A 84 -8.27 -16.24 -12.59
N LYS A 85 -7.96 -16.02 -13.87
CA LYS A 85 -6.86 -15.17 -14.31
C LYS A 85 -7.10 -13.71 -13.90
N ASN A 86 -8.28 -13.15 -14.21
CA ASN A 86 -8.62 -11.78 -13.86
C ASN A 86 -8.66 -11.57 -12.33
N LEU A 87 -9.14 -12.58 -11.58
CA LEU A 87 -9.13 -12.54 -10.13
C LEU A 87 -7.70 -12.52 -9.59
N LYS A 88 -6.82 -13.35 -10.15
CA LYS A 88 -5.40 -13.38 -9.78
C LYS A 88 -4.71 -12.06 -10.09
N GLU A 89 -4.90 -11.51 -11.29
CA GLU A 89 -4.33 -10.22 -11.70
C GLU A 89 -4.81 -9.08 -10.79
N ASN A 90 -6.10 -9.04 -10.44
CA ASN A 90 -6.64 -8.05 -9.50
C ASN A 90 -6.12 -8.24 -8.07
N PHE A 91 -5.89 -9.48 -7.63
CA PHE A 91 -5.29 -9.76 -6.33
C PHE A 91 -3.83 -9.31 -6.30
N ASP A 92 -3.05 -9.66 -7.32
CA ASP A 92 -1.65 -9.28 -7.45
C ASP A 92 -1.53 -7.74 -7.54
N SER A 93 -2.39 -7.07 -8.30
CA SER A 93 -2.40 -5.61 -8.41
C SER A 93 -2.76 -4.94 -7.08
N LYS A 94 -3.76 -5.45 -6.35
CA LYS A 94 -4.11 -4.94 -5.02
C LYS A 94 -3.00 -5.17 -4.02
N LEU A 95 -2.32 -6.33 -4.09
CA LEU A 95 -1.22 -6.65 -3.19
C LEU A 95 -0.02 -5.74 -3.43
N ILE A 96 0.30 -5.44 -4.70
CA ILE A 96 1.32 -4.45 -5.07
C ILE A 96 0.94 -3.07 -4.55
N GLN A 97 -0.28 -2.60 -4.81
CA GLN A 97 -0.76 -1.29 -4.32
C GLN A 97 -0.71 -1.19 -2.80
N LEU A 98 -1.11 -2.26 -2.09
CA LEU A 98 -1.06 -2.28 -0.62
C LEU A 98 0.37 -2.21 -0.11
N LYS A 99 1.29 -2.90 -0.78
CA LYS A 99 2.72 -2.88 -0.44
C LYS A 99 3.32 -1.50 -0.68
N GLU A 100 3.09 -0.92 -1.86
CA GLU A 100 3.58 0.42 -2.22
C GLU A 100 3.03 1.50 -1.29
N ASN A 101 1.74 1.46 -0.98
CA ASN A 101 1.12 2.43 -0.06
C ASN A 101 1.64 2.26 1.38
N ASN A 102 1.80 1.03 1.86
CA ASN A 102 2.40 0.78 3.17
C ASN A 102 3.85 1.25 3.23
N GLU A 103 4.64 0.97 2.20
CA GLU A 103 6.04 1.41 2.13
C GLU A 103 6.15 2.94 2.14
N LEU A 104 5.28 3.62 1.38
CA LEU A 104 5.21 5.08 1.35
C LEU A 104 4.82 5.65 2.73
N GLN A 105 3.77 5.12 3.37
CA GLN A 105 3.36 5.56 4.70
C GLN A 105 4.42 5.30 5.77
N ILE A 106 5.09 4.15 5.71
CA ILE A 106 6.19 3.82 6.63
C ILE A 106 7.33 4.81 6.46
N ASN A 107 7.73 5.09 5.22
CA ASN A 107 8.82 6.02 4.92
C ASN A 107 8.49 7.45 5.37
N GLU A 108 7.28 7.95 5.10
CA GLU A 108 6.81 9.25 5.58
C GLU A 108 6.82 9.32 7.13
N LEU A 109 6.41 8.23 7.79
CA LEU A 109 6.42 8.18 9.24
C LEU A 109 7.86 8.19 9.79
N ILE A 110 8.78 7.44 9.15
CA ILE A 110 10.20 7.41 9.52
C ILE A 110 10.81 8.81 9.36
N GLU A 111 10.66 9.45 8.21
CA GLU A 111 11.22 10.77 7.92
C GLU A 111 10.75 11.82 8.95
N LYS A 112 9.44 11.81 9.27
CA LYS A 112 8.87 12.69 10.29
C LYS A 112 9.42 12.44 11.69
N HIS A 113 9.74 11.19 12.03
CA HIS A 113 10.34 10.87 13.33
C HIS A 113 11.82 11.22 13.37
N GLU A 114 12.56 11.01 12.29
CA GLU A 114 13.96 11.41 12.15
C GLU A 114 14.11 12.93 12.28
N GLU A 115 13.26 13.71 11.61
CA GLU A 115 13.26 15.18 11.72
C GLU A 115 13.01 15.63 13.17
N LYS A 116 12.01 15.03 13.84
CA LYS A 116 11.72 15.31 15.25
C LYS A 116 12.88 14.95 16.18
N ILE A 117 13.52 13.80 15.94
CA ILE A 117 14.68 13.35 16.73
C ILE A 117 15.82 14.35 16.53
N GLY A 118 16.14 14.72 15.29
CA GLY A 118 17.16 15.72 14.99
C GLY A 118 16.89 17.06 15.69
N HIS A 119 15.64 17.55 15.67
CA HIS A 119 15.28 18.75 16.42
C HIS A 119 15.45 18.62 17.94
N LEU A 120 15.14 17.45 18.50
CA LEU A 120 15.31 17.18 19.93
C LEU A 120 16.79 17.09 20.30
N GLU A 121 17.63 16.46 19.48
CA GLU A 121 19.07 16.36 19.70
C GLU A 121 19.72 17.74 19.73
N VAL A 122 19.41 18.61 18.76
CA VAL A 122 19.92 19.99 18.73
C VAL A 122 19.45 20.78 19.97
N LYS A 123 18.20 20.59 20.38
CA LYS A 123 17.67 21.24 21.60
C LYS A 123 18.37 20.72 22.85
N GLN A 124 18.63 19.42 22.92
CA GLN A 124 19.31 18.77 24.04
C GLN A 124 20.76 19.21 24.14
N GLU A 125 21.49 19.30 23.02
CA GLU A 125 22.86 19.81 22.99
C GLU A 125 22.93 21.24 23.53
N LYS A 126 22.05 22.14 23.07
CA LYS A 126 21.97 23.51 23.61
C LYS A 126 21.64 23.54 25.10
N ALA A 127 20.73 22.67 25.55
CA ALA A 127 20.38 22.58 26.97
C ALA A 127 21.55 22.08 27.83
N LEU A 128 22.34 21.11 27.35
CA LEU A 128 23.54 20.64 28.03
C LEU A 128 24.59 21.75 28.16
N ILE A 129 24.84 22.48 27.06
CA ILE A 129 25.75 23.63 27.08
C ILE A 129 25.25 24.70 28.07
N GLU A 130 23.94 24.96 28.10
CA GLU A 130 23.35 25.90 29.06
C GLU A 130 23.53 25.44 30.52
N ILE A 131 23.34 24.16 30.81
CA ILE A 131 23.54 23.59 32.15
C ILE A 131 25.01 23.76 32.58
N ASP A 132 25.96 23.46 31.71
CA ASP A 132 27.39 23.64 31.99
C ASP A 132 27.72 25.11 32.24
N ALA A 133 27.17 26.02 31.42
CA ALA A 133 27.36 27.46 31.56
C ALA A 133 26.84 27.97 32.91
N ASN A 134 25.65 27.53 33.30
CA ASN A 134 25.03 27.90 34.59
C ASN A 134 25.79 27.31 35.77
N THR A 135 26.29 26.09 35.63
CA THR A 135 27.11 25.44 36.66
C THR A 135 28.39 26.25 36.90
N LEU A 136 29.08 26.67 35.84
CA LEU A 136 30.25 27.53 35.94
C LEU A 136 29.94 28.91 36.51
N TYR A 137 28.80 29.51 36.13
CA TYR A 137 28.35 30.77 36.73
C TYR A 137 28.13 30.63 38.24
N LEU A 138 27.44 29.58 38.69
CA LEU A 138 27.22 29.31 40.11
C LEU A 138 28.54 29.02 40.84
N GLN A 139 29.44 28.26 40.23
CA GLN A 139 30.79 28.02 40.76
C GLN A 139 31.55 29.32 40.96
N GLY A 140 31.52 30.22 39.96
CA GLY A 140 32.12 31.55 40.06
C GLY A 140 31.53 32.37 41.20
N ARG A 141 30.20 32.33 41.39
CA ARG A 141 29.54 33.01 42.51
C ARG A 141 29.97 32.45 43.87
N THR A 142 30.07 31.13 44.00
CA THR A 142 30.58 30.50 45.23
C THR A 142 32.03 30.95 45.49
N GLN A 143 32.87 30.98 44.47
CA GLN A 143 34.27 31.42 44.57
C GLN A 143 34.40 32.90 44.96
N ILE A 144 33.48 33.77 44.52
CA ILE A 144 33.40 35.16 45.03
C ILE A 144 33.17 35.17 46.54
N LEU A 145 32.24 34.36 47.05
CA LEU A 145 31.93 34.29 48.48
C LEU A 145 33.16 33.85 49.29
N ASP A 146 33.93 32.92 48.73
CA ASP A 146 35.19 32.44 49.30
C ASP A 146 36.37 33.42 49.09
N LYS A 147 36.12 34.60 48.49
CA LYS A 147 37.11 35.63 48.12
C LYS A 147 38.20 35.13 47.16
N ASN A 148 37.95 34.04 46.43
CA ASN A 148 38.84 33.52 45.41
C ASN A 148 38.52 34.13 44.04
N PHE A 149 38.86 35.42 43.86
CA PHE A 149 38.54 36.19 42.65
C PHE A 149 39.25 35.69 41.40
N PHE A 150 40.43 35.07 41.53
CA PHE A 150 41.14 34.44 40.42
C PHE A 150 40.33 33.29 39.83
N MET A 151 39.97 32.30 40.65
CA MET A 151 39.19 31.16 40.16
C MET A 151 37.78 31.59 39.72
N ALA A 152 37.18 32.56 40.41
CA ALA A 152 35.89 33.13 40.01
C ALA A 152 35.95 33.73 38.60
N SER A 153 37.00 34.50 38.29
CA SER A 153 37.20 35.08 36.96
C SER A 153 37.30 33.99 35.89
N TYR A 154 38.06 32.93 36.14
CA TYR A 154 38.15 31.78 35.24
C TYR A 154 36.78 31.13 34.99
N SER A 155 36.01 30.89 36.05
CA SER A 155 34.68 30.28 35.96
C SER A 155 33.71 31.16 35.16
N PHE A 156 33.70 32.48 35.40
CA PHE A 156 32.85 33.41 34.64
C PHE A 156 33.25 33.53 33.17
N LEU A 157 34.54 33.59 32.85
CA LEU A 157 35.02 33.62 31.46
C LEU A 157 34.58 32.37 30.68
N ARG A 158 34.68 31.20 31.30
CA ARG A 158 34.19 29.96 30.69
C ARG A 158 32.66 29.94 30.59
N ALA A 159 31.95 30.42 31.60
CA ALA A 159 30.50 30.54 31.55
C ALA A 159 30.06 31.45 30.38
N LEU A 160 30.71 32.59 30.19
CA LEU A 160 30.42 33.52 29.09
C LEU A 160 30.59 32.87 27.71
N SER A 161 31.69 32.14 27.50
CA SER A 161 31.93 31.39 26.25
C SER A 161 30.80 30.38 25.97
N LEU A 162 30.34 29.65 27.00
CA LEU A 162 29.26 28.68 26.83
C LEU A 162 27.88 29.34 26.66
N LEU A 163 27.58 30.41 27.42
CA LEU A 163 26.35 31.19 27.28
C LEU A 163 26.21 31.78 25.87
N LYS A 164 27.32 32.23 25.30
CA LYS A 164 27.39 32.71 23.92
C LYS A 164 27.06 31.59 22.94
N LYS A 165 27.68 30.41 23.09
CA LYS A 165 27.43 29.23 22.24
C LYS A 165 25.98 28.74 22.28
N CYS A 166 25.31 28.79 23.44
CA CYS A 166 23.90 28.39 23.55
C CYS A 166 22.90 29.53 23.27
N GLY A 167 23.37 30.74 22.97
CA GLY A 167 22.52 31.88 22.60
C GLY A 167 21.76 32.55 23.76
N ARG A 168 22.20 32.34 25.01
CA ARG A 168 21.55 32.88 26.22
C ARG A 168 22.08 34.26 26.60
N LEU A 169 21.81 35.25 25.74
CA LEU A 169 22.27 36.64 25.91
C LEU A 169 21.76 37.27 27.21
N ASP A 170 20.57 36.89 27.67
CA ASP A 170 19.95 37.34 28.93
C ASP A 170 20.84 37.09 30.15
N ARG A 171 21.65 36.03 30.11
CA ARG A 171 22.56 35.64 31.21
C ARG A 171 23.97 36.16 31.04
N ILE A 172 24.34 36.70 29.87
CA ILE A 172 25.67 37.26 29.63
C ILE A 172 25.87 38.52 30.49
N VAL A 173 24.89 39.42 30.53
CA VAL A 173 24.95 40.69 31.30
C VAL A 173 25.30 40.48 32.79
N PRO A 174 24.56 39.67 33.57
CA PRO A 174 24.91 39.45 34.98
C PRO A 174 26.28 38.76 35.12
N THR A 175 26.60 37.82 34.23
CA THR A 175 27.87 37.07 34.27
C THR A 175 29.08 37.97 34.02
N ILE A 176 28.99 38.87 33.03
CA ILE A 176 30.08 39.78 32.69
C ILE A 176 30.27 40.87 33.73
N ASN A 177 29.18 41.31 34.38
CA ASN A 177 29.27 42.23 35.52
C ASN A 177 29.96 41.58 36.73
N SER A 178 29.68 40.30 37.00
CA SER A 178 30.42 39.54 38.03
C SER A 178 31.89 39.36 37.66
N LEU A 179 32.19 39.08 36.38
CA LEU A 179 33.56 39.01 35.89
C LEU A 179 34.30 40.34 36.11
N ARG A 180 33.69 41.48 35.77
CA ARG A 180 34.27 42.82 36.00
C ARG A 180 34.62 43.00 37.47
N GLU A 181 33.73 42.64 38.38
CA GLU A 181 34.00 42.73 39.81
C GLU A 181 35.19 41.87 40.24
N CYS A 182 35.31 40.65 39.71
CA CYS A 182 36.43 39.77 40.00
C CYS A 182 37.74 40.31 39.45
N ILE A 183 37.78 40.71 38.17
CA ILE A 183 38.99 41.22 37.52
C ILE A 183 39.51 42.48 38.22
N ASN A 184 38.62 43.35 38.72
CA ASN A 184 39.02 44.53 39.50
C ASN A 184 39.71 44.20 40.85
N ARG A 185 39.66 42.96 41.30
CA ARG A 185 40.26 42.48 42.56
C ARG A 185 41.40 41.49 42.34
N VAL A 186 41.80 41.27 41.08
CA VAL A 186 42.87 40.36 40.68
C VAL A 186 44.04 41.20 40.16
N ASP A 187 45.26 40.89 40.60
CA ASP A 187 46.48 41.55 40.12
C ASP A 187 46.97 40.97 38.78
N ASN A 188 47.89 41.68 38.13
CA ASN A 188 48.44 41.29 36.83
C ASN A 188 49.02 39.89 36.77
N SER A 189 49.70 39.45 37.82
CA SER A 189 50.38 38.15 37.79
C SER A 189 49.34 37.04 37.61
N HIS A 190 48.21 37.18 38.28
CA HIS A 190 47.06 36.31 38.13
C HIS A 190 46.32 36.50 36.80
N ILE A 191 46.25 37.70 36.21
CA ILE A 191 45.68 37.89 34.87
C ILE A 191 46.49 37.12 33.81
N SER A 192 47.82 37.15 33.88
CA SER A 192 48.69 36.37 32.99
C SER A 192 48.48 34.86 33.19
N GLN A 193 48.40 34.41 34.44
CA GLN A 193 48.09 33.00 34.76
C GLN A 193 46.70 32.58 34.27
N LEU A 194 45.69 33.46 34.35
CA LEU A 194 44.35 33.20 33.81
C LEU A 194 44.41 32.95 32.31
N ASN A 195 45.12 33.79 31.57
CA ASN A 195 45.32 33.61 30.14
C ASN A 195 45.96 32.24 29.83
N GLU A 196 47.00 31.84 30.56
CA GLU A 196 47.61 30.52 30.39
C GLU A 196 46.65 29.37 30.67
N LEU A 197 45.86 29.46 31.76
CA LEU A 197 44.89 28.43 32.12
C LEU A 197 43.76 28.32 31.08
N LEU A 198 43.31 29.43 30.51
CA LEU A 198 42.28 29.44 29.48
C LEU A 198 42.80 28.90 28.15
N ILE A 199 44.05 29.21 27.78
CA ILE A 199 44.70 28.64 26.58
C ILE A 199 44.89 27.12 26.72
N LYS A 200 45.20 26.63 27.94
CA LYS A 200 45.29 25.19 28.23
C LYS A 200 43.94 24.50 28.31
N SER A 201 42.83 25.25 28.39
CA SER A 201 41.49 24.69 28.46
C SER A 201 41.00 24.16 27.11
N LYS A 202 39.86 23.46 27.09
CA LYS A 202 39.24 22.90 25.88
C LYS A 202 38.99 23.97 24.80
N ASP A 203 38.70 25.21 25.20
CA ASP A 203 38.37 26.30 24.29
C ASP A 203 39.60 26.98 23.68
N LYS A 204 40.80 26.80 24.25
CA LYS A 204 42.08 27.37 23.78
C LYS A 204 42.07 28.87 23.49
N LYS A 205 41.30 29.64 24.26
CA LYS A 205 41.17 31.10 24.12
C LYS A 205 41.82 31.81 25.29
N ASN A 206 42.30 33.02 25.06
CA ASN A 206 42.68 33.93 26.15
C ASN A 206 41.49 34.84 26.51
N ILE A 207 41.66 35.72 27.50
CA ILE A 207 40.60 36.64 27.95
C ILE A 207 40.12 37.52 26.78
N GLU A 208 41.04 38.14 26.05
CA GLU A 208 40.70 39.09 24.97
C GLU A 208 39.88 38.43 23.86
N MET A 209 40.28 37.22 23.43
CA MET A 209 39.54 36.45 22.43
C MET A 209 38.11 36.14 22.87
N ILE A 210 37.90 35.85 24.17
CA ILE A 210 36.55 35.61 24.71
C ILE A 210 35.74 36.91 24.68
N LEU A 211 36.35 38.05 25.02
CA LEU A 211 35.67 39.35 25.00
C LEU A 211 35.33 39.79 23.57
N GLU A 212 36.24 39.64 22.62
CA GLU A 212 36.00 39.93 21.19
C GLU A 212 34.85 39.09 20.61
N GLU A 213 34.80 37.80 20.95
CA GLU A 213 33.69 36.93 20.53
C GLU A 213 32.34 37.32 21.12
N LEU A 214 32.34 37.90 22.32
CA LEU A 214 31.12 38.44 22.90
C LEU A 214 30.68 39.71 22.17
N GLU A 215 31.61 40.57 21.74
CA GLU A 215 31.29 41.81 21.02
C GLU A 215 30.78 41.60 19.59
N ASN A 216 31.35 40.65 18.85
CA ASN A 216 31.11 40.49 17.39
C ASN A 216 29.64 40.29 16.98
N ASP A 217 28.76 39.95 17.90
CA ASP A 217 27.36 39.59 17.65
C ASP A 217 26.37 40.43 18.47
N ILE A 218 26.82 41.52 19.09
CA ILE A 218 25.99 42.36 19.93
C ILE A 218 25.98 43.78 19.37
N THR A 219 24.81 44.42 19.35
CA THR A 219 24.66 45.82 18.95
C THR A 219 25.55 46.75 19.80
N ASP A 220 26.17 47.74 19.16
CA ASP A 220 27.13 48.68 19.77
C ASP A 220 26.60 49.39 21.04
N ASP A 221 25.28 49.63 21.12
CA ASP A 221 24.62 50.26 22.27
C ASP A 221 24.33 49.30 23.44
N SER A 222 24.93 48.11 23.45
CA SER A 222 24.70 47.14 24.51
C SER A 222 25.51 47.44 25.77
N THR A 223 24.87 47.24 26.92
CA THR A 223 25.54 47.20 28.24
C THR A 223 26.72 46.22 28.29
N ILE A 224 26.73 45.21 27.42
CA ILE A 224 27.82 44.24 27.31
C ILE A 224 29.07 44.91 26.73
N HIS A 225 28.93 45.73 25.68
CA HIS A 225 30.06 46.45 25.08
C HIS A 225 30.69 47.44 26.07
N GLU A 226 29.87 48.17 26.82
CA GLU A 226 30.35 49.07 27.88
C GLU A 226 31.12 48.32 28.97
N THR A 227 30.57 47.21 29.48
CA THR A 227 31.24 46.39 30.51
C THR A 227 32.55 45.78 29.99
N ILE A 228 32.61 45.36 28.71
CA ILE A 228 33.84 44.84 28.10
C ILE A 228 34.92 45.92 28.04
N LYS A 229 34.56 47.13 27.62
CA LYS A 229 35.48 48.28 27.60
C LYS A 229 36.02 48.58 28.99
N GLU A 230 35.18 48.53 30.02
CA GLU A 230 35.62 48.69 31.41
C GLU A 230 36.57 47.58 31.86
N ILE A 231 36.30 46.31 31.53
CA ILE A 231 37.20 45.20 31.83
C ILE A 231 38.57 45.42 31.17
N ARG A 232 38.61 45.80 29.89
CA ARG A 232 39.86 46.13 29.19
C ARG A 232 40.60 47.28 29.86
N GLN A 233 39.89 48.32 30.30
CA GLN A 233 40.50 49.44 31.02
C GLN A 233 41.05 49.02 32.39
N ILE A 234 40.41 48.11 33.11
CA ILE A 234 40.92 47.57 34.37
C ILE A 234 42.21 46.77 34.11
N MET A 235 42.22 45.93 33.08
CA MET A 235 43.39 45.14 32.70
C MET A 235 44.57 46.04 32.27
N ALA A 236 44.31 47.10 31.51
CA ALA A 236 45.32 48.10 31.14
C ALA A 236 45.76 48.97 32.33
N LYS A 237 44.83 49.29 33.24
CA LYS A 237 45.02 49.87 34.59
C LYS A 237 46.12 49.21 35.38
N THR A 238 46.08 47.89 35.33
CA THR A 238 46.86 47.06 36.22
C THR A 238 48.22 46.80 35.60
N SER A 239 48.33 46.72 34.25
CA SER A 239 49.57 46.52 33.45
C SER A 239 50.67 47.56 33.66
#